data_AF-A0A1C5S833-F1
#
_entry.id   AF-A0A1C5S833-F1
#
_cell.length_a   1.000
_cell.length_b   1.000
_cell.length_c   1.000
_cell.angle_alpha   90.00
_cell.angle_beta   90.00
_cell.angle_gamma   90.00
#
_symmetry.space_group_name_H-M   'P 1'
#
loop_
_entity.id
_entity.type
_entity.pdbx_description
1 polymer ?
#
loop_
_entity_poly.entity_id
_entity_poly.type
_entity_poly.pdbx_seq_one_letter_code
_entity_poly.pdbx_strand_id
1 'polypeptide(L)' 'MGAKYTEGQARAIEKYMQDKQVIRITVPKEKAREIKKAAEADGKSVSRFIMELIDQKMEANNKEE' A
#
# COMPACT_ATOMS: atom_id res chain seq x y z
N MET A 1 -19.69 0.40 -18.74
CA MET A 1 -18.73 -0.02 -17.69
C MET A 1 -18.83 -1.53 -17.54
N GLY A 2 -18.06 -2.30 -18.31
CA GLY A 2 -18.28 -3.73 -18.41
C GLY A 2 -17.04 -4.47 -18.85
N ALA A 3 -16.21 -4.83 -17.89
CA ALA A 3 -15.45 -6.06 -17.97
C ALA A 3 -15.90 -6.87 -16.75
N LYS A 4 -16.88 -7.76 -16.94
CA LYS A 4 -17.18 -8.80 -15.96
C LYS A 4 -15.92 -9.64 -15.87
N TYR A 5 -15.18 -9.51 -14.77
CA TYR A 5 -14.05 -10.39 -14.48
C TYR A 5 -14.51 -11.83 -14.66
N THR A 6 -13.71 -12.64 -15.37
CA THR A 6 -14.02 -14.07 -15.49
C THR A 6 -13.99 -14.69 -14.09
N GLU A 7 -14.75 -15.77 -13.86
CA GLU A 7 -14.81 -16.42 -12.53
C GLU A 7 -13.41 -16.81 -12.01
N GLY A 8 -12.49 -17.18 -12.92
CA GLY A 8 -11.09 -17.43 -12.60
C GLY A 8 -10.34 -16.18 -12.14
N GLN A 9 -10.58 -15.02 -12.75
CA GLN A 9 -9.98 -13.74 -12.33
C GLN A 9 -10.53 -13.28 -10.98
N ALA A 10 -11.84 -13.42 -10.75
CA ALA A 10 -12.46 -13.08 -9.47
C ALA A 10 -11.86 -13.92 -8.32
N ARG A 11 -11.73 -15.25 -8.52
CA ARG A 11 -11.10 -16.15 -7.54
C ARG A 11 -9.63 -15.81 -7.29
N ALA A 12 -8.89 -15.43 -8.33
CA ALA A 12 -7.49 -15.03 -8.18
C ALA A 12 -7.35 -13.74 -7.35
N ILE A 13 -8.25 -12.77 -7.55
CA ILE A 13 -8.29 -11.52 -6.78
C ILE A 13 -8.68 -11.80 -5.32
N GLU A 14 -9.69 -12.64 -5.09
CA GLU A 14 -10.12 -13.05 -3.75
C GLU A 14 -8.99 -13.73 -2.99
N LYS A 15 -8.29 -14.69 -3.63
CA LYS A 15 -7.12 -15.35 -3.05
C LYS A 15 -5.97 -14.37 -2.75
N TYR A 16 -5.76 -13.37 -3.60
CA TYR A 16 -4.76 -12.33 -3.35
C TYR A 16 -5.13 -11.41 -2.17
N MET A 17 -6.42 -11.15 -1.97
CA MET A 17 -6.94 -10.29 -0.90
C MET A 17 -7.16 -11.03 0.43
N GLN A 18 -7.19 -12.37 0.44
CA GLN A 18 -7.53 -13.17 1.62
C GLN A 18 -6.71 -12.81 2.87
N ASP A 19 -5.43 -12.49 2.70
CA ASP A 19 -4.50 -12.13 3.79
C ASP A 19 -4.20 -10.62 3.85
N LYS A 20 -4.89 -9.81 3.03
CA LYS A 20 -4.57 -8.39 2.85
C LYS A 20 -5.73 -7.52 3.25
N GLN A 21 -5.48 -6.63 4.21
CA GLN A 21 -6.41 -5.59 4.58
C GLN A 21 -6.15 -4.30 3.80
N VAL A 22 -7.19 -3.71 3.22
CA VAL A 22 -7.11 -2.40 2.57
C VAL A 22 -7.27 -1.30 3.62
N ILE A 23 -6.21 -0.53 3.86
CA ILE A 23 -6.25 0.64 4.72
C ILE A 23 -6.44 1.89 3.84
N ARG A 24 -7.53 2.63 4.06
CA ARG A 24 -7.77 3.91 3.39
C ARG A 24 -7.34 5.05 4.31
N ILE A 25 -6.33 5.81 3.89
CA ILE A 25 -5.86 6.99 4.62
C ILE A 25 -6.38 8.26 3.95
N THR A 26 -6.90 9.18 4.76
CA THR A 26 -7.27 10.51 4.29
C THR A 26 -6.11 11.45 4.58
N VAL A 27 -5.51 11.98 3.53
CA VAL A 27 -4.40 12.94 3.61
C VAL A 27 -4.72 14.17 2.78
N PRO A 28 -4.21 15.35 3.14
CA PRO A 28 -4.34 16.53 2.31
C PRO A 28 -3.65 16.32 0.95
N LYS A 29 -4.18 16.96 -0.09
CA LYS A 29 -3.72 16.76 -1.48
C LYS A 29 -2.23 17.08 -1.66
N GLU A 30 -1.72 18.04 -0.92
CA GLU A 30 -0.30 18.42 -0.92
C GLU A 30 0.56 17.27 -0.41
N LYS A 31 0.28 16.75 0.79
CA LYS A 31 0.99 15.58 1.33
C LYS A 31 0.89 14.36 0.43
N ALA A 32 -0.27 14.12 -0.20
CA ALA A 32 -0.41 13.01 -1.15
C ALA A 32 0.57 13.15 -2.34
N ARG A 33 0.77 14.37 -2.85
CA ARG A 33 1.75 14.63 -3.91
C ARG A 33 3.18 14.49 -3.42
N GLU A 34 3.48 14.95 -2.21
CA GLU A 34 4.82 14.82 -1.62
C GLU A 34 5.20 13.35 -1.44
N ILE A 35 4.31 12.54 -0.86
CA ILE A 35 4.51 11.09 -0.71
C ILE A 35 4.70 10.43 -2.06
N LYS A 36 3.90 10.82 -3.06
CA LYS A 36 4.04 10.28 -4.41
C LYS A 36 5.41 10.60 -5.02
N LYS A 37 5.86 11.86 -4.92
CA LYS A 37 7.19 12.27 -5.39
C LYS A 37 8.31 11.54 -4.66
N ALA A 38 8.19 11.37 -3.34
CA ALA A 38 9.18 10.65 -2.55
C ALA A 38 9.27 9.17 -2.97
N ALA A 39 8.12 8.51 -3.16
CA ALA A 39 8.08 7.14 -3.66
C ALA A 39 8.65 7.01 -5.09
N GLU A 40 8.33 7.96 -5.98
CA GLU A 40 8.86 8.01 -7.34
C GLU A 40 10.39 8.22 -7.36
N ALA A 41 10.92 9.08 -6.48
CA ALA A 41 12.36 9.29 -6.33
C ALA A 41 13.10 8.04 -5.84
N ASP A 42 12.46 7.26 -4.97
CA ASP A 42 12.98 5.97 -4.47
C ASP A 42 12.79 4.82 -5.49
N GLY A 43 12.11 5.06 -6.62
CA GLY A 43 11.80 4.05 -7.62
C GLY A 43 10.74 3.02 -7.16
N LYS A 44 9.93 3.37 -6.17
CA LYS A 44 8.99 2.46 -5.49
C LYS A 44 7.54 2.91 -5.67
N SER A 45 6.61 1.97 -5.48
CA SER A 45 5.19 2.31 -5.39
C SER A 45 4.91 3.03 -4.07
N VAL A 46 3.92 3.94 -4.07
CA VAL A 46 3.49 4.67 -2.86
C VAL A 46 3.18 3.71 -1.71
N SER A 47 2.47 2.61 -1.99
CA SER A 47 2.15 1.62 -0.97
C SER A 47 3.39 0.95 -0.37
N ARG A 48 4.38 0.60 -1.21
CA ARG A 48 5.63 -0.03 -0.74
C ARG A 48 6.48 0.94 0.06
N PHE A 49 6.58 2.18 -0.40
CA PHE A 49 7.26 3.26 0.30
C PHE A 49 6.66 3.49 1.70
N ILE A 50 5.32 3.55 1.80
CA ILE A 50 4.62 3.70 3.08
C ILE A 50 4.86 2.47 3.97
N MET A 51 4.77 1.25 3.43
CA MET A 51 5.02 0.02 4.19
C MET A 51 6.44 0.00 4.77
N GLU A 52 7.48 0.27 3.95
CA GLU A 52 8.86 0.28 4.44
C GLU A 52 9.09 1.32 5.54
N LEU A 53 8.49 2.50 5.44
CA LEU A 53 8.57 3.51 6.51
C LEU A 53 7.87 3.06 7.79
N ILE A 54 6.75 2.35 7.67
CA ILE A 54 6.03 1.79 8.83
C ILE A 54 6.86 0.66 9.45
N ASP A 55 7.37 -0.29 8.65
CA ASP A 55 8.22 -1.40 9.10
C ASP A 55 9.47 -0.86 9.82
N GLN A 56 10.19 0.08 9.22
CA GLN A 56 11.36 0.71 9.85
C GLN A 56 11.03 1.34 11.21
N LYS A 57 9.86 1.99 11.33
CA LYS A 57 9.44 2.64 12.57
C LYS A 57 8.95 1.63 13.60
N MET A 58 8.25 0.58 13.19
CA MET A 58 7.82 -0.53 14.04
C MET A 58 9.03 -1.30 14.57
N GLU A 59 10.00 -1.62 13.71
CA GLU A 59 11.25 -2.29 14.10
C GLU A 59 12.09 -1.46 15.07
N ALA A 60 12.14 -0.13 14.89
CA ALA A 60 12.82 0.77 15.82
C ALA A 60 12.13 0.75 17.19
N ASN A 61 10.80 0.83 17.22
CA ASN A 61 10.04 0.84 18.47
C ASN A 61 10.09 -0.51 19.21
N ASN A 62 10.19 -1.62 18.48
CA ASN A 62 10.25 -2.97 19.04
C ASN A 62 11.65 -3.37 19.56
N LYS A 63 12.67 -2.54 19.32
CA LYS A 63 14.03 -2.70 19.90
C LYS A 63 14.25 -1.87 21.16
N GLU A 64 13.30 -1.02 21.53
CA GLU A 64 13.33 -0.20 22.76
C GLU A 64 12.51 -0.79 23.92
N GLU A 65 11.93 -1.99 23.76
CA GLU A 65 11.36 -2.83 24.84
C GLU A 65 12.25 -4.05 25.11
#